data_AF-X1KYW8-F1
#
_entry.id   AF-X1KYW8-F1
#
_cell.length_a   1.000
_cell.length_b   1.000
_cell.length_c   1.000
_cell.angle_alpha   90.00
_cell.angle_beta   90.00
_cell.angle_gamma   90.00
#
_symmetry.space_group_name_H-M   'P 1'
#
loop_
_entity.id
_entity.type
_entity.pdbx_description
1 polymer ?
#
loop_
_entity_poly.entity_id
_entity_poly.type
_entity_poly.pdbx_seq_one_letter_code
_entity_poly.pdbx_strand_id
1 'polypeptide(L)'
;MVMIQKGDGSAEIEGKFGGTIFRHDQCGEHAQAPPRGGIPPPRGPPTDRQKAFRFLLNIVRRCFTEEIAAYWQDYANKHPRKNKKGETITLTWFQMFISYNINKVVAGEDPDLLPPGYELIGETSEWCRRFL
;
A
#
# COMPACT_ATOMS: atom_id res chain seq x y z
N MET A 1 23.49 31.29 -11.35
CA MET A 1 24.94 31.42 -11.60
C MET A 1 25.49 32.31 -10.50
N VAL A 2 26.22 31.74 -9.54
CA VAL A 2 26.83 32.46 -8.42
C VAL A 2 28.32 32.15 -8.46
N MET A 3 29.14 33.20 -8.49
CA MET A 3 30.60 33.12 -8.46
C MET A 3 31.06 32.74 -7.06
N ILE A 4 31.94 31.73 -6.96
CA ILE A 4 32.64 31.38 -5.72
C ILE A 4 34.02 32.04 -5.80
N GLN A 5 34.26 33.05 -4.98
CA GLN A 5 35.61 33.56 -4.72
C GLN A 5 36.37 32.53 -3.88
N LYS A 6 37.50 32.05 -4.40
CA LYS A 6 38.52 31.33 -3.61
C LYS A 6 39.24 32.35 -2.73
N GLY A 7 39.07 32.21 -1.41
CA GLY A 7 39.87 32.88 -0.40
C GLY A 7 40.01 31.96 0.80
N ASP A 8 41.24 31.74 1.25
CA ASP A 8 41.59 30.97 2.43
C ASP A 8 40.97 31.60 3.68
N GLY A 9 39.84 31.06 4.09
CA GLY A 9 39.13 31.44 5.29
C GLY A 9 37.98 30.47 5.47
N SER A 10 38.04 29.69 6.54
CA SER A 10 36.94 28.85 7.00
C SER A 10 35.69 29.70 7.15
N ALA A 11 34.80 29.64 6.16
CA ALA A 11 33.46 30.16 6.28
C ALA A 11 32.72 29.24 7.24
N GLU A 12 32.60 29.68 8.49
CA GLU A 12 31.64 29.12 9.43
C GLU A 12 30.24 29.45 8.91
N ILE A 13 29.68 28.53 8.13
CA ILE A 13 28.29 28.60 7.71
C ILE A 13 27.48 28.03 8.86
N GLU A 14 27.17 28.88 9.85
CA GLU A 14 26.16 28.55 10.83
C GLU A 14 24.78 28.64 10.16
N GLY A 15 24.32 27.50 9.68
CA GLY A 15 22.99 27.31 9.13
C GLY A 15 22.48 25.93 9.50
N LYS A 16 21.52 25.86 10.43
CA LYS A 16 20.78 24.63 10.71
C LYS A 16 19.92 24.27 9.48
N PHE A 17 20.50 23.48 8.58
CA PHE A 17 19.76 22.69 7.61
C PHE A 17 20.04 21.21 7.88
N GLY A 18 19.11 20.57 8.59
CA GLY A 18 18.87 19.13 8.49
C GLY A 18 20.05 18.17 8.69
N GLY A 19 20.79 18.25 9.81
CA GLY A 19 21.43 17.06 10.40
C GLY A 19 22.49 16.31 9.58
N THR A 20 23.14 16.93 8.61
CA THR A 20 24.26 16.33 7.86
C THR A 20 25.60 16.79 8.43
N ILE A 21 26.37 15.86 9.00
CA ILE A 21 27.78 16.06 9.32
C ILE A 21 28.57 15.72 8.05
N PHE A 22 29.26 16.70 7.46
CA PHE A 22 30.17 16.45 6.35
C PHE A 22 31.52 15.97 6.91
N ARG A 23 31.83 14.68 6.71
CA ARG A 23 33.20 14.17 6.82
C ARG A 23 33.74 13.94 5.42
N HIS A 24 34.95 14.41 5.16
CA HIS A 24 35.72 14.05 3.97
C HIS A 24 36.51 12.78 4.26
N ASP A 25 36.12 11.67 3.65
CA ASP A 25 36.95 10.48 3.46
C ASP A 25 37.60 10.51 2.07
N GLN A 26 38.84 10.04 2.00
CA GLN A 26 39.76 10.16 0.85
C GLN A 26 39.35 9.38 -0.42
N CYS A 27 38.13 8.87 -0.51
CA CYS A 27 37.67 8.02 -1.60
C CYS A 27 36.30 8.42 -2.15
N GLY A 28 36.23 9.54 -2.88
CA GLY A 28 35.13 9.81 -3.81
C GLY A 28 33.82 10.30 -3.17
N GLU A 29 33.23 11.30 -3.82
CA GLU A 29 32.05 12.05 -3.37
C GLU A 29 30.78 11.19 -3.24
N HIS A 30 30.53 10.61 -2.07
CA HIS A 30 29.21 10.10 -1.72
C HIS A 30 28.79 10.61 -0.35
N ALA A 31 27.82 11.54 -0.33
CA ALA A 31 27.12 11.94 0.89
C ALA A 31 26.39 10.72 1.47
N GLN A 32 26.99 10.04 2.44
CA GLN A 32 26.29 9.01 3.19
C GLN A 32 25.25 9.69 4.08
N ALA A 33 23.96 9.44 3.80
CA ALA A 33 22.90 9.76 4.74
C ALA A 33 23.19 9.01 6.06
N PRO A 34 23.09 9.66 7.23
CA PRO A 34 23.36 8.99 8.50
C PRO A 34 22.43 7.78 8.65
N PRO A 35 22.89 6.67 9.26
CA PRO A 35 22.03 5.53 9.54
C PRO A 35 20.84 6.05 10.35
N ARG A 36 19.62 5.82 9.84
CA ARG A 36 18.38 6.22 10.50
C ARG A 36 18.20 5.40 11.78
N GLY A 37 18.96 5.72 12.83
CA GLY A 37 18.84 5.19 14.18
C GLY A 37 17.67 5.80 14.97
N GLY A 38 16.61 6.21 14.27
CA GLY A 38 15.40 6.70 14.92
C GLY A 38 14.55 5.53 15.36
N ILE A 39 14.24 5.45 16.65
CA ILE A 39 13.14 4.61 17.15
C ILE A 39 11.91 5.03 16.33
N PRO A 40 11.27 4.11 15.56
CA PRO A 40 10.10 4.47 14.79
C PRO A 40 9.05 5.02 15.76
N PRO A 41 8.38 6.14 15.43
CA PRO A 41 7.38 6.72 16.31
C PRO A 41 6.34 5.64 16.66
N PRO A 42 5.79 5.66 17.89
CA PRO A 42 4.78 4.70 18.29
C PRO A 42 3.67 4.68 17.24
N ARG A 43 3.37 3.50 16.69
CA ARG A 43 2.31 3.36 15.69
C ARG A 43 1.01 3.74 16.38
N GLY A 44 0.36 4.80 15.91
CA GLY A 44 -0.96 5.20 16.37
C GLY A 44 -2.00 4.08 16.19
N PRO A 45 -3.21 4.23 16.77
CA PRO A 45 -4.27 3.23 16.61
C PRO A 45 -4.58 3.01 15.12
N PRO A 46 -4.95 1.78 14.72
CA PRO A 46 -5.22 1.49 13.32
C PRO A 46 -6.44 2.30 12.84
N THR A 47 -6.32 2.89 11.65
CA THR A 47 -7.44 3.59 11.01
C THR A 47 -8.54 2.60 10.63
N ASP A 48 -9.77 3.07 10.46
CA ASP A 48 -10.89 2.18 10.12
C ASP A 48 -10.67 1.48 8.77
N ARG A 49 -10.01 2.15 7.83
CA ARG A 49 -9.57 1.52 6.58
C ARG A 49 -8.52 0.43 6.80
N GLN A 50 -7.61 0.59 7.75
CA GLN A 50 -6.65 -0.46 8.11
C GLN A 50 -7.33 -1.65 8.80
N LYS A 51 -8.33 -1.39 9.65
CA LYS A 51 -9.16 -2.45 10.26
C LYS A 51 -9.94 -3.22 9.20
N ALA A 52 -10.63 -2.50 8.31
CA ALA A 52 -11.40 -3.07 7.20
C ALA A 52 -10.50 -3.91 6.26
N PHE A 53 -9.30 -3.42 5.94
CA PHE A 53 -8.36 -4.19 5.14
C PHE A 53 -7.92 -5.50 5.82
N ARG A 54 -7.65 -5.46 7.14
CA ARG A 54 -7.33 -6.68 7.91
C ARG A 54 -8.50 -7.65 7.96
N PHE A 55 -9.72 -7.15 8.10
CA PHE A 55 -10.93 -7.96 8.06
C PHE A 55 -11.10 -8.67 6.72
N LEU A 56 -11.00 -7.94 5.61
CA LEU A 56 -11.05 -8.52 4.26
C LEU A 56 -9.92 -9.53 4.00
N LEU A 57 -8.71 -9.26 4.49
CA LEU A 57 -7.60 -10.22 4.42
C LEU A 57 -7.92 -11.53 5.15
N ASN A 58 -8.56 -11.45 6.32
CA ASN A 58 -8.96 -12.63 7.07
C ASN A 58 -10.04 -13.43 6.33
N ILE A 59 -10.98 -12.73 5.68
CA ILE A 59 -11.97 -13.37 4.81
C ILE A 59 -11.27 -14.12 3.68
N VAL A 60 -10.39 -13.45 2.93
CA VAL A 60 -9.65 -14.10 1.83
C VAL A 60 -8.94 -15.36 2.31
N ARG A 61 -8.25 -15.30 3.44
CA ARG A 61 -7.51 -16.46 3.98
C ARG A 61 -8.39 -17.65 4.39
N ARG A 62 -9.62 -17.39 4.83
CA ARG A 62 -10.51 -18.43 5.33
C ARG A 62 -11.44 -18.94 4.23
N CYS A 63 -11.94 -18.03 3.40
CA CYS A 63 -13.10 -18.25 2.57
C CYS A 63 -12.83 -18.34 1.07
N PHE A 64 -11.69 -17.86 0.60
CA PHE A 64 -11.44 -17.89 -0.84
C PHE A 64 -10.96 -19.28 -1.26
N THR A 65 -11.77 -19.93 -2.10
CA THR A 65 -11.35 -21.05 -2.93
C THR A 65 -10.72 -20.54 -4.23
N GLU A 66 -10.04 -21.43 -4.97
CA GLU A 66 -9.51 -21.11 -6.30
C GLU A 66 -10.61 -20.65 -7.28
N GLU A 67 -11.81 -21.21 -7.15
CA GLU A 67 -12.98 -20.85 -7.96
C GLU A 67 -13.43 -19.40 -7.70
N ILE A 68 -13.56 -19.00 -6.44
CA ILE A 68 -13.92 -17.62 -6.08
C ILE A 68 -12.85 -16.65 -6.58
N ALA A 69 -11.58 -17.01 -6.43
CA ALA A 69 -10.48 -16.21 -6.96
C ALA A 69 -10.56 -16.09 -8.50
N ALA A 70 -10.93 -17.15 -9.21
CA ALA A 70 -11.12 -17.13 -10.66
C ALA A 70 -12.27 -16.22 -11.08
N TYR A 71 -13.41 -16.23 -10.37
CA TYR A 71 -14.52 -15.30 -10.64
C TYR A 71 -14.10 -13.84 -10.45
N TRP A 72 -13.36 -13.53 -9.38
CA TRP A 72 -12.82 -12.19 -9.19
C TRP A 72 -11.76 -11.81 -10.24
N GLN A 73 -10.99 -12.78 -10.75
CA GLN A 73 -10.04 -12.52 -11.82
C GLN A 73 -10.76 -12.21 -13.14
N ASP A 74 -11.78 -12.99 -13.50
CA ASP A 74 -12.60 -12.75 -14.69
C ASP A 74 -13.32 -11.39 -14.60
N TYR A 75 -13.89 -11.07 -13.44
CA TYR A 75 -14.49 -9.76 -13.20
C TYR A 75 -13.48 -8.62 -13.33
N ALA A 76 -12.25 -8.81 -12.80
CA ALA A 76 -11.19 -7.82 -12.92
C ALA A 76 -10.76 -7.60 -14.37
N ASN A 77 -10.67 -8.67 -15.17
CA ASN A 77 -10.35 -8.60 -16.60
C ASN A 77 -11.40 -7.81 -17.39
N LYS A 78 -12.69 -7.95 -17.03
CA LYS A 78 -13.81 -7.22 -17.64
C LYS A 78 -13.89 -5.75 -17.22
N HIS A 79 -13.30 -5.39 -16.07
CA HIS A 79 -13.37 -4.04 -15.49
C HIS A 79 -11.98 -3.44 -15.25
N PRO A 80 -11.20 -3.18 -16.32
CA PRO A 80 -9.90 -2.56 -16.17
C PRO A 80 -10.05 -1.11 -15.67
N ARG A 81 -9.07 -0.64 -14.91
CA ARG A 81 -9.08 0.70 -14.30
C ARG A 81 -7.96 1.56 -14.86
N LYS A 82 -8.18 2.87 -14.86
CA LYS A 82 -7.13 3.82 -15.21
C LYS A 82 -6.21 4.07 -14.00
N ASN A 83 -4.91 4.00 -14.22
CA ASN A 83 -3.93 4.43 -13.22
C ASN A 83 -3.84 5.96 -13.17
N LYS A 84 -3.01 6.51 -12.27
CA LYS A 84 -2.79 7.96 -12.16
C LYS A 84 -2.20 8.60 -13.42
N LYS A 85 -1.58 7.81 -14.30
CA LYS A 85 -1.00 8.23 -15.58
C LYS A 85 -2.01 8.10 -16.74
N GLY A 86 -3.23 7.63 -16.47
CA GLY A 86 -4.27 7.43 -17.47
C GLY A 86 -4.20 6.10 -18.23
N GLU A 87 -3.20 5.25 -17.93
CA GLU A 87 -3.04 3.93 -18.57
C GLU A 87 -4.08 2.95 -18.01
N THR A 88 -4.60 2.11 -18.90
CA THR A 88 -5.57 1.08 -18.54
C THR A 88 -4.82 -0.12 -17.97
N ILE A 89 -5.05 -0.41 -16.69
CA ILE A 89 -4.47 -1.54 -15.98
C ILE A 89 -5.57 -2.50 -15.51
N THR A 90 -5.28 -3.78 -15.63
CA THR A 90 -6.12 -4.83 -15.05
C THR A 90 -5.61 -5.13 -13.66
N LEU A 91 -6.49 -5.08 -12.66
CA LEU A 91 -6.14 -5.44 -11.29
C LEU A 91 -6.05 -6.96 -11.15
N THR A 92 -5.27 -7.44 -10.19
CA THR A 92 -5.38 -8.85 -9.78
C THR A 92 -6.71 -9.10 -9.10
N TRP A 93 -7.19 -10.35 -9.08
CA TRP A 93 -8.41 -10.73 -8.37
C TRP A 93 -8.46 -10.19 -6.93
N PHE A 94 -7.32 -10.27 -6.23
CA PHE A 94 -7.20 -9.83 -4.84
C PHE A 94 -7.35 -8.32 -4.72
N GLN A 95 -6.65 -7.57 -5.59
CA GLN A 95 -6.74 -6.11 -5.62
C GLN A 95 -8.16 -5.65 -5.98
N MET A 96 -8.83 -6.36 -6.89
CA MET A 96 -10.21 -6.05 -7.27
C MET A 96 -11.17 -6.31 -6.12
N PHE A 97 -11.11 -7.48 -5.47
CA PHE A 97 -11.92 -7.82 -4.31
C PHE A 97 -11.77 -6.80 -3.19
N ILE A 98 -10.53 -6.47 -2.79
CA ILE A 98 -10.27 -5.47 -1.76
C ILE A 98 -10.82 -4.11 -2.19
N SER A 99 -10.51 -3.67 -3.42
CA SER A 99 -10.94 -2.34 -3.85
C SER A 99 -12.46 -2.21 -3.94
N TYR A 100 -13.16 -3.29 -4.26
CA TYR A 100 -14.61 -3.31 -4.36
C TYR A 100 -15.27 -3.27 -2.96
N ASN A 101 -14.75 -4.07 -2.02
CA ASN A 101 -15.37 -4.24 -0.70
C ASN A 101 -14.88 -3.28 0.38
N ILE A 102 -13.71 -2.63 0.22
CA ILE A 102 -13.12 -1.83 1.31
C ILE A 102 -14.02 -0.70 1.81
N ASN A 103 -14.74 -0.02 0.92
CA ASN A 103 -15.62 1.07 1.32
C ASN A 103 -16.90 0.56 1.99
N LYS A 104 -17.43 -0.60 1.55
CA LYS A 104 -18.57 -1.26 2.18
C LYS A 104 -18.27 -1.62 3.63
N VAL A 105 -17.14 -2.30 3.86
CA VAL A 105 -16.71 -2.68 5.21
C VAL A 105 -16.44 -1.45 6.10
N VAL A 106 -15.89 -0.37 5.53
CA VAL A 106 -15.71 0.88 6.29
C VAL A 106 -17.05 1.53 6.65
N ALA A 107 -18.08 1.37 5.81
CA ALA A 107 -19.45 1.81 6.10
C ALA A 107 -20.20 0.86 7.06
N GLY A 108 -19.60 -0.26 7.45
CA GLY A 108 -20.24 -1.27 8.31
C GLY A 108 -21.12 -2.27 7.56
N GLU A 109 -21.03 -2.32 6.23
CA GLU A 109 -21.71 -3.31 5.41
C GLU A 109 -20.87 -4.59 5.25
N ASP A 110 -21.55 -5.72 5.08
CA ASP A 110 -20.90 -6.99 4.81
C ASP A 110 -20.25 -6.99 3.41
N PRO A 111 -19.07 -7.60 3.26
CA PRO A 111 -18.40 -7.69 1.98
C PRO A 111 -19.03 -8.76 1.09
N ASP A 112 -19.12 -8.45 -0.20
CA ASP A 112 -19.57 -9.42 -1.20
C ASP A 112 -18.42 -10.41 -1.48
N LEU A 113 -18.66 -11.69 -1.15
CA LEU A 113 -17.70 -12.77 -1.41
C LEU A 113 -17.54 -13.04 -2.91
N LEU A 114 -18.60 -12.82 -3.69
CA LEU A 114 -18.61 -13.02 -5.13
C LEU A 114 -18.69 -11.67 -5.85
N PRO A 115 -18.11 -11.57 -7.06
CA PRO A 115 -18.34 -10.41 -7.89
C PRO A 115 -19.81 -10.35 -8.34
N PRO A 116 -20.31 -9.15 -8.69
CA PRO A 116 -21.67 -8.99 -9.20
C PRO A 116 -21.95 -9.85 -10.43
N GLY A 117 -23.06 -10.58 -10.42
CA GLY A 117 -23.49 -11.43 -11.54
C GLY A 117 -22.86 -12.83 -11.56
N TYR A 118 -22.14 -13.22 -10.51
CA TYR A 118 -21.63 -14.59 -10.33
C TYR A 118 -22.42 -15.30 -9.24
N GLU A 119 -22.72 -16.58 -9.45
CA GLU A 119 -23.37 -17.45 -8.48
C GLU A 119 -22.47 -18.63 -8.17
N LEU A 120 -22.44 -19.05 -6.90
CA LEU A 120 -21.71 -20.26 -6.51
C LEU A 120 -22.51 -21.49 -6.94
N ILE A 121 -21.89 -22.34 -7.73
CA ILE A 121 -22.43 -23.64 -8.09
C ILE A 121 -21.92 -24.66 -7.04
N GLY A 122 -22.53 -24.72 -5.85
CA GLY A 122 -22.21 -25.73 -4.82
C GLY A 122 -22.24 -25.31 -3.34
N GLU A 123 -21.77 -26.20 -2.45
CA GLU A 123 -21.82 -26.12 -0.97
C GLU A 123 -20.86 -25.07 -0.34
N THR A 124 -19.96 -24.47 -1.12
CA THR A 124 -18.95 -23.51 -0.65
C THR A 124 -19.53 -22.22 -0.04
N SER A 125 -20.83 -21.95 -0.25
CA SER A 125 -21.52 -20.75 0.23
C SER A 125 -21.89 -20.76 1.72
N GLU A 126 -22.12 -21.93 2.34
CA GLU A 126 -22.62 -21.98 3.73
C GLU A 126 -21.54 -21.77 4.79
N TRP A 127 -20.33 -22.29 4.56
CA TRP A 127 -19.24 -22.21 5.54
C TRP A 127 -18.78 -20.78 5.77
N CYS A 128 -18.74 -19.97 4.70
CA CYS A 128 -18.29 -18.58 4.77
C CYS A 128 -19.30 -17.61 5.38
N ARG A 129 -20.60 -17.87 5.22
CA ARG A 129 -21.66 -17.08 5.87
C ARG A 129 -21.65 -17.16 7.40
N ARG A 130 -20.99 -18.17 7.99
CA ARG A 130 -20.84 -18.29 9.45
C ARG A 130 -19.72 -17.42 10.03
N PHE A 131 -18.85 -16.85 9.18
CA PHE A 131 -17.69 -16.06 9.58
C PHE A 131 -17.78 -14.56 9.24
N LEU A 132 -18.80 -14.18 8.47
CA LEU A 132 -19.21 -12.79 8.26
C LEU A 132 -20.21 -12.43 9.36
#